data_AF-N9WRX7-F1
#
_entry.id   AF-N9WRX7-F1
#
_cell.length_a   1.000
_cell.length_b   1.000
_cell.length_c   1.000
_cell.angle_alpha   90.00
_cell.angle_beta   90.00
_cell.angle_gamma   90.00
#
_symmetry.space_group_name_H-M   'P 1'
#
loop_
_entity.id
_entity.type
_entity.pdbx_description
1 polymer ?
#
loop_
_entity_poly.entity_id
_entity_poly.type
_entity_poly.pdbx_seq_one_letter_code
_entity_poly.pdbx_strand_id
1 'polypeptide(L)' 'MAFGDTTNDHTMLEPSGVGVCLKNGSDDTKAIADIITDYPCDEDGWARFMEMYAE' A
#
# COMPACT_ATOMS: atom_id res chain seq x y z
N MET A 1 6.61 4.15 -7.20
CA MET A 1 5.53 3.51 -6.42
C MET A 1 6.10 2.40 -5.58
N ALA A 2 5.73 2.32 -4.31
CA ALA A 2 6.06 1.21 -3.40
C ALA A 2 4.82 0.78 -2.60
N PHE A 3 4.81 -0.46 -2.13
CA PHE A 3 3.71 -1.04 -1.35
C PHE A 3 4.20 -1.46 0.03
N GLY A 4 3.32 -1.34 1.02
CA GLY A 4 3.57 -1.81 2.37
C GLY A 4 2.29 -1.93 3.19
N ASP A 5 2.43 -2.45 4.40
CA ASP A 5 1.32 -2.63 5.34
C ASP A 5 1.76 -2.41 6.79
N THR A 6 3.06 -2.36 7.08
CA THR A 6 3.60 -2.28 8.44
C THR A 6 4.76 -1.30 8.54
N THR A 7 5.15 -0.93 9.77
CA THR A 7 6.13 0.15 10.02
C THR A 7 7.48 -0.06 9.32
N ASN A 8 7.93 -1.30 9.13
CA ASN A 8 9.19 -1.58 8.43
C ASN A 8 9.17 -1.15 6.97
N ASP A 9 8.00 -0.95 6.37
CA ASP A 9 7.86 -0.54 4.98
C ASP A 9 8.01 0.97 4.79
N HIS A 10 7.99 1.77 5.87
CA HIS A 10 8.06 3.24 5.78
C HIS A 10 9.27 3.72 4.98
N THR A 11 10.41 3.06 5.20
CA THR A 11 11.66 3.36 4.48
C THR A 11 11.58 3.12 2.97
N MET A 12 10.62 2.31 2.51
CA MET A 12 10.32 2.12 1.09
C MET A 12 9.22 3.07 0.61
N LEU A 13 8.18 3.32 1.42
CA LEU A 13 7.03 4.17 1.04
C LEU A 13 7.43 5.64 0.86
N GLU A 14 8.07 6.23 1.87
CA GLU A 14 8.40 7.67 1.91
C GLU A 14 9.19 8.17 0.68
N PRO A 15 10.23 7.46 0.18
CA PRO A 15 10.98 7.93 -0.99
C PRO A 15 10.38 7.49 -2.35
N SER A 16 9.31 6.69 -2.37
CA SER A 16 8.86 6.00 -3.60
C SER A 16 8.12 6.88 -4.61
N GLY A 17 7.85 8.14 -4.25
CA GLY A 17 7.01 9.09 -4.97
C GLY A 17 5.51 8.79 -4.92
N VAL A 18 5.12 7.51 -4.82
CA VAL A 18 3.73 7.07 -4.59
C VAL A 18 3.75 5.86 -3.67
N GLY A 19 3.50 6.06 -2.38
CA GLY A 19 3.37 5.01 -1.38
C GLY A 19 1.95 4.46 -1.34
N VAL A 20 1.81 3.14 -1.37
CA VAL A 20 0.51 2.45 -1.31
C VAL A 20 0.46 1.55 -0.08
N CYS A 21 -0.53 1.74 0.79
CA CYS A 21 -0.76 0.89 1.97
C CYS A 21 -1.88 -0.11 1.70
N LEU A 22 -1.71 -1.37 2.10
CA LEU A 22 -2.81 -2.33 2.09
C LEU A 22 -3.94 -1.91 3.06
N LYS A 23 -5.19 -2.28 2.76
CA LYS A 23 -6.37 -1.92 3.56
C LYS A 23 -6.25 -2.29 5.05
N ASN A 24 -5.67 -3.45 5.33
CA ASN A 24 -5.44 -3.95 6.69
C ASN A 24 -4.07 -3.55 7.25
N GLY A 25 -3.33 -2.65 6.58
CA GLY A 25 -2.09 -2.11 7.11
C GLY A 25 -2.29 -1.30 8.38
N SER A 26 -1.20 -1.11 9.12
CA SER A 26 -1.16 -0.38 10.38
C SER A 26 -1.49 1.10 10.21
N ASP A 27 -2.05 1.72 11.25
CA ASP A 27 -2.53 3.11 11.19
C ASP A 27 -1.41 4.11 10.87
N ASP A 28 -0.19 3.84 11.36
CA ASP A 28 1.00 4.64 11.06
C ASP A 28 1.43 4.52 9.59
N THR A 29 1.35 3.32 8.99
CA THR A 29 1.64 3.12 7.56
C THR A 29 0.57 3.76 6.67
N LYS A 30 -0.70 3.66 7.05
CA LYS A 30 -1.80 4.37 6.36
C LYS A 30 -1.63 5.88 6.39
N ALA A 31 -1.12 6.42 7.50
CA ALA A 31 -0.93 7.87 7.66
C ALA A 31 0.15 8.46 6.74
N ILE A 32 1.12 7.65 6.28
CA ILE A 32 2.20 8.09 5.38
C ILE A 32 1.98 7.69 3.91
N ALA A 33 0.97 6.87 3.62
CA ALA A 33 0.69 6.40 2.27
C ALA A 33 -0.14 7.41 1.48
N ASP A 34 0.15 7.53 0.18
CA ASP A 34 -0.63 8.35 -0.75
C ASP A 34 -1.95 7.68 -1.12
N ILE A 35 -1.97 6.35 -1.13
CA ILE A 35 -3.11 5.53 -1.54
C ILE A 35 -3.28 4.38 -0.55
N ILE A 36 -4.54 4.04 -0.23
CA ILE A 36 -4.89 2.84 0.52
C ILE A 36 -5.66 1.91 -0.42
N THR A 37 -5.31 0.63 -0.47
CA THR A 37 -6.02 -0.34 -1.32
C THR A 37 -7.44 -0.62 -0.80
N ASP A 38 -8.35 -1.05 -1.69
CA ASP A 38 -9.73 -1.42 -1.32
C ASP A 38 -9.85 -2.79 -0.63
N TYR A 39 -8.81 -3.61 -0.76
CA TYR A 39 -8.77 -4.99 -0.29
C TYR A 39 -7.55 -5.24 0.58
N PRO A 40 -7.70 -6.05 1.65
CA PRO A 40 -6.60 -6.42 2.53
C PRO A 40 -5.63 -7.42 1.86
N CYS A 41 -4.51 -7.68 2.52
CA CYS A 41 -3.49 -8.62 2.06
C CYS A 41 -4.04 -10.04 1.80
N ASP A 42 -4.93 -10.53 2.67
CA ASP A 42 -5.56 -11.85 2.59
C ASP A 42 -6.67 -11.98 1.52
N GLU A 43 -7.04 -10.87 0.88
CA GLU A 43 -7.94 -10.82 -0.28
C GLU A 43 -7.21 -10.35 -1.55
N ASP A 44 -5.91 -10.67 -1.66
CA ASP A 44 -5.06 -10.34 -2.81
C ASP A 44 -4.97 -8.83 -3.11
N GLY A 45 -5.01 -7.99 -2.07
CA GLY A 45 -5.15 -6.53 -2.22
C GLY A 45 -4.10 -5.87 -3.11
N TRP A 46 -2.87 -6.37 -3.12
CA TRP A 46 -1.83 -5.91 -4.04
C TRP A 46 -2.16 -6.24 -5.50
N ALA A 47 -2.48 -7.51 -5.79
CA ALA A 47 -2.75 -7.97 -7.15
C ALA A 47 -3.98 -7.26 -7.74
N ARG A 48 -5.05 -7.15 -6.95
CA ARG A 48 -6.28 -6.45 -7.34
C ARG A 48 -6.05 -4.97 -7.60
N PHE A 49 -5.20 -4.33 -6.80
CA PHE A 49 -4.79 -2.95 -7.05
C PHE A 49 -4.06 -2.84 -8.39
N MET A 50 -3.08 -3.71 -8.65
CA MET A 50 -2.32 -3.68 -9.89
C MET A 50 -3.19 -3.92 -11.13
N GLU A 51 -4.17 -4.83 -11.06
CA GLU A 51 -5.11 -5.08 -12.17
C GLU A 51 -5.95 -3.85 -12.54
N MET A 52 -6.34 -3.02 -11.55
CA MET A 52 -7.08 -1.76 -11.83
C MET A 52 -6.23 -0.68 -12.50
N TYR A 53 -4.90 -0.72 -12.34
CA TYR A 53 -3.97 0.30 -12.87
C TYR A 53 -3.22 -0.16 -14.13
N ALA A 54 -3.28 -1.43 -14.49
CA ALA A 54 -2.53 -2.01 -15.61
C ALA A 54 -3.22 -1.89 -16.99
N GLU A 55 -4.33 -1.14 -17.09
CA GLU A 55 -4.95 -0.74 -18.36
C GLU A 55 -4.58 0.68 -18.80
#